data_AF-A0A8J7H2T0-F1
#
_entry.id   AF-A0A8J7H2T0-F1
#
_cell.length_a   1.000
_cell.length_b   1.000
_cell.length_c   1.000
_cell.angle_alpha   90.00
_cell.angle_beta   90.00
_cell.angle_gamma   90.00
#
_symmetry.space_group_name_H-M   'P 1'
#
loop_
_entity.id
_entity.type
_entity.pdbx_description
1 polymer ?
#
loop_
_entity_poly.entity_id
_entity_poly.type
_entity_poly.pdbx_seq_one_letter_code
_entity_poly.pdbx_strand_id
1 'polypeptide(L)'
;MNLRKGKAIFAIFIGVSIISLWIMLFLSSQIPELRTEPISISLHIFSEILLAITLIIAGIKLFKDTNNSKKWFLLAMGLLIYSVINAAGYYGQNNEWAMVIMFGVIFMISTFFVVLSLKDHV
;
A
#
# COMPACT_ATOMS: atom_id res chain seq x y z
N MET A 1 -2.90 -16.86 -15.29
CA MET A 1 -3.60 -15.61 -14.90
C MET A 1 -3.05 -14.47 -15.76
N ASN A 2 -3.90 -13.61 -16.34
CA ASN A 2 -3.42 -12.43 -17.10
C ASN A 2 -2.66 -11.50 -16.13
N LEU A 3 -1.41 -11.14 -16.46
CA LEU A 3 -0.54 -10.32 -15.62
C LEU A 3 -1.19 -8.99 -15.21
N ARG A 4 -1.97 -8.36 -16.11
CA ARG A 4 -2.74 -7.14 -15.80
C ARG A 4 -3.78 -7.37 -14.71
N LYS A 5 -4.51 -8.50 -14.78
CA LYS A 5 -5.49 -8.87 -13.76
C LYS A 5 -4.81 -9.13 -12.42
N GLY A 6 -3.64 -9.78 -12.42
CA GLY A 6 -2.83 -9.99 -11.21
C GLY A 6 -2.43 -8.66 -10.53
N LYS A 7 -1.88 -7.71 -11.30
CA LYS A 7 -1.56 -6.34 -10.82
C LYS A 7 -2.79 -5.64 -10.23
N ALA A 8 -3.94 -5.77 -10.90
CA ALA A 8 -5.18 -5.13 -10.49
C ALA A 8 -5.74 -5.72 -9.17
N ILE A 9 -5.79 -7.05 -9.06
CA ILE A 9 -6.24 -7.75 -7.85
C ILE A 9 -5.34 -7.39 -6.68
N PHE A 10 -4.02 -7.44 -6.87
CA PHE A 10 -3.06 -7.09 -5.83
C PHE A 10 -3.26 -5.66 -5.31
N ALA A 11 -3.37 -4.68 -6.21
CA ALA A 11 -3.56 -3.28 -5.81
C ALA A 11 -4.86 -3.09 -5.02
N ILE A 12 -5.99 -3.65 -5.48
CA ILE A 12 -7.27 -3.54 -4.76
C ILE A 12 -7.19 -4.24 -3.42
N PHE A 13 -6.64 -5.46 -3.38
CA PHE A 13 -6.52 -6.24 -2.15
C PHE A 13 -5.74 -5.46 -1.09
N ILE A 14 -4.54 -4.97 -1.42
CA ILE A 14 -3.73 -4.19 -0.47
C ILE A 14 -4.45 -2.90 -0.05
N GLY A 15 -5.06 -2.17 -0.99
CA GLY A 15 -5.81 -0.95 -0.65
C GLY A 15 -6.97 -1.20 0.31
N VAL A 16 -7.74 -2.27 0.09
CA VAL A 16 -8.82 -2.68 1.01
C VAL A 16 -8.24 -3.11 2.35
N SER A 17 -7.16 -3.90 2.37
CA SER A 17 -6.50 -4.33 3.60
C SER A 17 -6.02 -3.17 4.47
N ILE A 18 -5.45 -2.11 3.87
CA ILE A 18 -5.03 -0.90 4.61
C ILE A 18 -6.23 -0.21 5.27
N ILE A 19 -7.33 -0.02 4.53
CA ILE A 19 -8.55 0.60 5.08
C ILE A 19 -9.12 -0.27 6.21
N SER A 20 -9.20 -1.59 6.00
CA SER A 20 -9.70 -2.52 7.00
C SER A 20 -8.83 -2.53 8.25
N LEU A 21 -7.50 -2.46 8.11
CA LEU A 21 -6.56 -2.39 9.22
C LEU A 21 -6.79 -1.13 10.05
N TRP A 22 -6.85 0.05 9.43
CA TRP A 22 -7.11 1.30 10.17
C TRP A 22 -8.45 1.29 10.88
N ILE A 23 -9.52 0.84 10.22
CA ILE A 23 -10.84 0.71 10.86
C ILE A 23 -10.74 -0.19 12.10
N MET A 24 -10.06 -1.33 12.01
CA MET A 24 -9.87 -2.25 13.13
C MET A 24 -9.08 -1.60 14.28
N LEU A 25 -7.98 -0.90 13.98
CA LEU A 25 -7.16 -0.20 14.99
C LEU A 25 -7.93 0.91 15.71
N PHE A 26 -8.75 1.67 14.97
CA PHE A 26 -9.63 2.68 15.55
C PHE A 26 -10.68 2.06 16.48
N LEU A 27 -11.38 1.00 16.03
CA LEU A 27 -12.42 0.34 16.82
C LEU A 27 -11.87 -0.36 18.07
N SER A 28 -10.64 -0.88 18.00
CA SER A 28 -9.97 -1.55 19.12
C SER A 28 -9.25 -0.59 20.07
N SER A 29 -9.25 0.72 19.79
CA SER A 29 -8.51 1.73 20.55
C SER A 29 -7.00 1.44 20.65
N GLN A 30 -6.43 0.78 19.63
CA GLN A 30 -5.02 0.37 19.57
C GLN A 30 -4.12 1.43 18.91
N ILE A 31 -4.47 2.70 19.03
CA ILE A 31 -3.69 3.83 18.48
C ILE A 31 -3.30 4.78 19.63
N PRO A 32 -2.31 4.40 20.47
CA PRO A 32 -1.87 5.23 21.59
C PRO A 32 -1.38 6.62 21.16
N GLU A 33 -0.87 6.73 19.93
CA GLU A 33 -0.34 7.96 19.33
C GLU A 33 -1.38 9.06 19.15
N LEU A 34 -2.68 8.72 19.18
CA LEU A 34 -3.76 9.72 19.19
C LEU A 34 -3.67 10.66 20.41
N ARG A 35 -3.03 10.21 21.50
CA ARG A 35 -2.84 11.03 22.72
C ARG A 35 -1.45 11.62 22.81
N THR A 36 -0.42 10.87 22.41
CA THR A 36 0.98 11.30 22.57
C THR A 36 1.45 12.19 21.43
N GLU A 37 1.05 11.90 20.18
CA GLU A 37 1.52 12.58 18.97
C GLU A 37 0.40 12.84 17.94
N PRO A 38 -0.67 13.58 18.31
CA PRO A 38 -1.90 13.66 17.55
C PRO A 38 -1.74 14.18 16.11
N ILE A 39 -0.81 15.11 15.88
CA ILE A 39 -0.55 15.66 14.53
C ILE A 39 0.15 14.63 13.65
N SER A 40 1.18 13.98 14.19
CA SER A 40 1.98 12.97 13.47
C SER A 40 1.11 11.81 13.01
N ILE A 41 0.33 11.24 13.95
CA ILE A 41 -0.55 10.11 13.63
C ILE A 41 -1.68 10.49 12.68
N SER A 42 -2.23 11.71 12.79
CA SER A 42 -3.30 12.16 11.88
C SER A 42 -2.79 12.28 10.44
N LEU A 43 -1.58 12.83 10.24
CA LEU A 43 -0.96 12.92 8.92
C LEU A 43 -0.56 11.55 8.39
N HIS A 44 -0.08 10.65 9.26
CA HIS A 44 0.24 9.28 8.88
C HIS A 44 -1.03 8.55 8.36
N ILE A 45 -2.11 8.54 9.13
CA ILE A 45 -3.40 7.95 8.73
C ILE A 45 -3.89 8.58 7.43
N PHE A 46 -3.87 9.91 7.31
CA PHE A 46 -4.28 10.59 6.09
C PHE A 46 -3.49 10.11 4.87
N SER A 47 -2.16 9.97 5.01
CA SER A 47 -1.31 9.46 3.93
C SER A 47 -1.62 8.01 3.56
N GLU A 48 -1.93 7.15 4.53
CA GLU A 48 -2.26 5.74 4.30
C GLU A 48 -3.64 5.58 3.64
N ILE A 49 -4.62 6.40 4.02
CA ILE A 49 -5.93 6.43 3.34
C ILE A 49 -5.79 6.93 1.90
N LEU A 50 -4.96 7.95 1.66
CA LEU A 50 -4.69 8.43 0.30
C LEU A 50 -4.00 7.35 -0.56
N LEU A 51 -3.01 6.64 0.01
CA LEU A 51 -2.39 5.47 -0.60
C LEU A 51 -3.43 4.41 -0.95
N ALA A 52 -4.28 4.02 0.00
CA ALA A 52 -5.29 2.97 -0.19
C ALA A 52 -6.29 3.33 -1.29
N ILE A 53 -6.80 4.56 -1.29
CA ILE A 53 -7.69 5.05 -2.35
C ILE A 53 -6.99 5.02 -3.70
N THR A 54 -5.72 5.45 -3.76
CA THR A 54 -4.93 5.47 -4.99
C THR A 54 -4.71 4.05 -5.53
N LEU A 55 -4.43 3.08 -4.66
CA LEU A 55 -4.31 1.65 -5.00
C LEU A 55 -5.62 1.08 -5.57
N ILE A 56 -6.76 1.37 -4.94
CA ILE A 56 -8.07 0.91 -5.40
C ILE A 56 -8.40 1.52 -6.77
N ILE A 57 -8.21 2.84 -6.95
CA ILE A 57 -8.41 3.52 -8.24
C ILE A 57 -7.51 2.92 -9.32
N ALA A 58 -6.24 2.68 -9.02
CA ALA A 58 -5.29 2.08 -9.96
C ALA A 58 -5.73 0.68 -10.38
N GLY A 59 -6.15 -0.17 -9.43
CA GLY A 59 -6.64 -1.51 -9.72
C GLY A 59 -7.92 -1.51 -10.57
N ILE A 60 -8.90 -0.64 -10.25
CA ILE A 60 -10.11 -0.48 -11.07
C ILE A 60 -9.75 -0.03 -12.49
N LYS A 61 -8.82 0.93 -12.65
CA LYS A 61 -8.37 1.40 -13.96
C LYS A 61 -7.65 0.33 -14.78
N LEU A 62 -6.89 -0.56 -14.14
CA LEU A 62 -6.25 -1.71 -14.79
C LEU A 62 -7.28 -2.75 -15.26
N PHE A 63 -8.37 -2.96 -14.51
CA PHE A 63 -9.46 -3.82 -14.96
C PHE A 63 -10.20 -3.24 -16.17
N LYS A 64 -10.46 -1.93 -16.14
CA LYS A 64 -11.13 -1.19 -17.23
C LYS A 64 -10.23 -0.91 -18.44
N ASP A 65 -8.95 -1.28 -18.38
CA ASP A 65 -7.96 -1.10 -19.45
C ASP A 65 -7.87 0.34 -19.99
N THR A 66 -7.99 1.32 -19.09
CA THR A 66 -7.98 2.73 -19.49
C THR A 66 -6.57 3.19 -19.93
N ASN A 67 -6.50 4.17 -20.83
CA ASN A 67 -5.23 4.70 -21.38
C ASN A 67 -4.23 5.22 -20.32
N ASN A 68 -4.72 5.61 -19.13
CA ASN A 68 -3.89 6.09 -18.03
C ASN A 68 -3.72 5.08 -16.89
N SER A 69 -4.23 3.85 -17.03
CA SER A 69 -4.19 2.81 -15.99
C SER A 69 -2.79 2.55 -15.46
N LYS A 70 -1.81 2.47 -16.36
CA LYS A 70 -0.39 2.26 -16.05
C LYS A 70 0.22 3.38 -15.20
N LYS A 71 -0.08 4.65 -15.51
CA LYS A 71 0.41 5.81 -14.75
C LYS A 71 -0.10 5.78 -13.31
N TRP A 72 -1.40 5.50 -13.15
CA TRP A 72 -2.02 5.36 -11.83
C TRP A 72 -1.45 4.18 -11.04
N PHE A 73 -1.18 3.07 -11.72
CA PHE A 73 -0.55 1.91 -11.08
C PHE A 73 0.87 2.20 -10.60
N LEU A 74 1.72 2.82 -11.43
CA LEU A 74 3.08 3.18 -11.04
C LEU A 74 3.10 4.18 -9.87
N LEU A 75 2.20 5.17 -9.88
CA LEU A 75 2.03 6.09 -8.77
C LEU A 75 1.65 5.34 -7.48
N ALA A 76 0.64 4.47 -7.54
CA ALA A 76 0.17 3.71 -6.38
C ALA A 76 1.26 2.77 -5.83
N MET A 77 2.00 2.10 -6.71
CA MET A 77 3.10 1.21 -6.29
C MET A 77 4.24 1.99 -5.65
N GLY A 78 4.59 3.18 -6.15
CA GLY A 78 5.62 4.03 -5.54
C GLY A 78 5.24 4.45 -4.11
N LEU A 79 3.99 4.87 -3.91
CA LEU A 79 3.46 5.19 -2.57
C LEU A 79 3.47 3.95 -1.66
N LEU A 80 3.09 2.78 -2.18
CA LEU A 80 3.08 1.53 -1.41
C LEU A 80 4.48 1.13 -0.98
N ILE A 81 5.46 1.17 -1.89
CA ILE A 81 6.87 0.85 -1.63
C ILE A 81 7.42 1.74 -0.51
N TYR A 82 7.19 3.05 -0.59
CA TYR A 82 7.60 3.97 0.46
C TYR A 82 6.94 3.63 1.81
N SER A 83 5.62 3.43 1.83
CA SER A 83 4.85 3.11 3.04
C SER A 83 5.35 1.82 3.72
N VAL A 84 5.56 0.73 2.97
CA VAL A 84 6.01 -0.53 3.59
C VAL A 84 7.44 -0.48 4.11
N ILE A 85 8.33 0.31 3.50
CA ILE A 85 9.68 0.55 4.04
C ILE A 85 9.58 1.30 5.37
N ASN A 86 8.78 2.38 5.41
CA ASN A 86 8.57 3.16 6.61
C ASN A 86 7.96 2.31 7.75
N ALA A 87 6.93 1.52 7.43
CA ALA A 87 6.29 0.63 8.39
C ALA A 87 7.25 -0.46 8.90
N ALA A 88 8.03 -1.09 8.02
CA ALA A 88 9.03 -2.09 8.43
C ALA A 88 10.05 -1.51 9.44
N GLY A 89 10.47 -0.26 9.27
CA GLY A 89 11.35 0.42 10.23
C GLY A 89 10.71 0.58 11.62
N TYR A 90 9.48 1.07 11.68
CA TYR A 90 8.72 1.24 12.93
C TYR A 90 8.53 -0.10 13.66
N TYR A 91 8.01 -1.12 12.98
CA TYR A 91 7.79 -2.43 13.59
C TYR A 91 9.10 -3.14 13.96
N GLY A 92 10.18 -2.89 13.22
CA GLY A 92 11.52 -3.35 13.57
C GLY A 92 12.02 -2.78 14.90
N GLN A 93 11.77 -1.49 15.17
CA GLN A 93 12.11 -0.88 16.46
C GLN A 93 11.32 -1.48 17.63
N ASN A 94 10.08 -1.91 17.37
CA ASN A 94 9.21 -2.54 18.36
C ASN A 94 9.47 -4.06 18.53
N ASN A 95 10.50 -4.61 17.87
CA ASN A 95 10.82 -6.05 17.83
C ASN A 95 9.72 -6.94 17.22
N GLU A 96 8.83 -6.38 16.41
CA GLU A 96 7.73 -7.08 15.74
C GLU A 96 8.16 -7.64 14.37
N TRP A 97 9.11 -8.58 14.39
CA TRP A 97 9.74 -9.12 13.17
C TRP A 97 8.79 -9.81 12.19
N ALA A 98 7.66 -10.34 12.66
CA ALA A 98 6.63 -10.91 11.78
C ALA A 98 6.07 -9.85 10.82
N MET A 99 5.81 -8.63 11.31
CA MET A 99 5.33 -7.51 10.50
C MET A 99 6.41 -7.05 9.51
N VAL A 100 7.67 -6.99 9.95
CA VAL A 100 8.82 -6.65 9.09
C VAL A 100 8.91 -7.60 7.90
N ILE A 101 8.80 -8.92 8.13
CA ILE A 101 8.85 -9.92 7.06
C ILE A 101 7.67 -9.74 6.10
N MET A 102 6.45 -9.55 6.62
CA MET A 102 5.27 -9.32 5.80
C MET A 102 5.43 -8.09 4.89
N PHE A 103 5.90 -6.96 5.44
CA PHE A 103 6.18 -5.76 4.64
C PHE A 103 7.30 -5.98 3.63
N GLY A 104 8.33 -6.75 3.97
CA GLY A 104 9.38 -7.18 3.05
C GLY A 104 8.83 -7.98 1.85
N VAL A 105 7.88 -8.89 2.08
CA VAL A 105 7.21 -9.63 1.00
C VAL A 105 6.39 -8.69 0.11
N ILE A 106 5.62 -7.76 0.69
CA ILE A 106 4.84 -6.78 -0.07
C ILE A 106 5.77 -5.86 -0.89
N PHE A 107 6.91 -5.45 -0.33
CA PHE A 107 7.95 -4.70 -1.03
C PHE A 107 8.51 -5.44 -2.24
N MET A 108 8.81 -6.73 -2.11
CA MET A 108 9.34 -7.53 -3.22
C MET A 108 8.30 -7.70 -4.34
N ILE A 109 7.04 -7.98 -3.99
CA ILE A 109 5.96 -8.13 -4.96
C ILE A 109 5.66 -6.80 -5.69
N SER A 110 5.59 -5.70 -4.94
CA SER A 110 5.33 -4.37 -5.52
C SER A 110 6.45 -3.93 -6.47
N THR A 111 7.71 -4.09 -6.05
CA THR A 111 8.88 -3.83 -6.90
C THR A 111 8.87 -4.70 -8.17
N PHE A 112 8.55 -5.99 -8.05
CA PHE A 112 8.42 -6.88 -9.20
C PHE A 112 7.37 -6.38 -10.20
N PHE A 113 6.19 -5.96 -9.73
CA PHE A 113 5.16 -5.41 -10.61
C PHE A 113 5.52 -4.06 -11.22
N VAL A 114 6.29 -3.22 -10.53
CA VAL A 114 6.85 -1.98 -11.10
C VAL A 114 7.79 -2.30 -12.25
N VAL A 115 8.77 -3.18 -12.03
CA VAL A 115 9.76 -3.56 -13.06
C VAL A 115 9.07 -4.12 -14.31
N LEU A 116 8.09 -5.01 -14.14
CA LEU A 116 7.33 -5.53 -15.27
C LEU A 116 6.56 -4.44 -16.01
N SER A 117 5.96 -3.48 -15.28
CA SER A 117 5.24 -2.38 -15.90
C SER A 117 6.20 -1.44 -16.65
N LEU A 118 7.41 -1.21 -16.17
CA LEU A 118 8.38 -0.36 -16.86
C LEU A 118 8.93 -1.01 -18.13
N LYS A 119 9.12 -2.34 -18.15
CA LYS A 119 9.59 -3.07 -19.34
C LYS A 119 8.64 -3.01 -20.52
N ASP A 120 7.33 -2.86 -20.28
CA ASP A 120 6.32 -2.64 -21.34
C ASP A 120 6.49 -1.28 -22.08
N HIS A 121 7.63 -0.59 -21.96
CA HIS A 121 7.98 0.68 -22.63
C HIS A 121 9.21 0.56 -23.57
N VAL A 122 9.81 -0.61 -23.71
CA VAL A 122 10.88 -0.91 -24.69
C VAL A 122 10.36 -1.92 -25.69
#